data_AF-A0A8J8XPC9-F1
#
_entry.id   AF-A0A8J8XPC9-F1
#
_cell.length_a   1.000
_cell.length_b   1.000
_cell.length_c   1.000
_cell.angle_alpha   90.00
_cell.angle_beta   90.00
_cell.angle_gamma   90.00
#
_symmetry.space_group_name_H-M   'P 1'
#
loop_
_entity.id
_entity.type
_entity.pdbx_description
1 polymer ?
#
loop_
_entity_poly.entity_id
_entity_poly.type
_entity_poly.pdbx_seq_one_letter_code
_entity_poly.pdbx_strand_id
1 'polypeptide(L)'
;MLQAHDELLHHSLCFAKSLALTVALDLRIPDAIHHHGGGATLLQIIAETGLHPSKLRALGRLMRVLTVTGTFSVQQPPAGSDDDEAVVVYRLTAASRFLVSDEVSTATTLAPFVSLALQPIAASPHALGICAWFRQEQHEPSPYGLAFRQTPTLWEHADDKTLHDWGDDECVKILKNCKQAIPPRDAGGKVIILDVVVGYKQSNIKHQETQVMFDLYMMAVNGVERDEQEWKKIFAEAGFKDYKILPVIGDVSVIIEVYP
;
A
#
# COMPACT_ATOMS: atom_id res chain seq x y z
N MET A 1 26.32 17.77 8.36
CA MET A 1 25.74 18.77 7.43
C MET A 1 25.30 18.13 6.11
N LEU A 2 26.20 17.50 5.33
CA LEU A 2 25.81 16.84 4.06
C LEU A 2 24.82 15.68 4.25
N GLN A 3 25.04 14.81 5.25
CA GLN A 3 24.11 13.70 5.56
C GLN A 3 22.72 14.21 5.96
N ALA A 4 22.66 15.23 6.85
CA ALA A 4 21.39 15.83 7.24
C ALA A 4 20.66 16.50 6.07
N HIS A 5 21.39 17.11 5.12
CA HIS A 5 20.81 17.68 3.91
C HIS A 5 20.24 16.61 2.98
N ASP A 6 20.96 15.51 2.76
CA ASP A 6 20.49 14.36 2.00
C ASP A 6 19.24 13.73 2.63
N GLU A 7 19.24 13.58 3.95
CA GLU A 7 18.10 13.07 4.72
C GLU A 7 16.85 13.96 4.57
N LEU A 8 17.00 15.27 4.70
CA LEU A 8 15.89 16.21 4.52
C LEU A 8 15.36 16.23 3.08
N LEU A 9 16.25 16.14 2.08
CA LEU A 9 15.85 16.01 0.68
C LEU A 9 15.13 14.69 0.42
N HIS A 10 15.60 13.59 1.03
CA HIS A 10 14.94 12.30 0.95
C HIS A 10 13.52 12.39 1.48
N HIS A 11 13.32 12.93 2.69
CA HIS A 11 12.00 13.15 3.28
C HIS A 11 11.11 14.03 2.40
N SER A 12 11.64 15.11 1.85
CA SER A 12 10.91 16.04 0.97
C SER A 12 10.43 15.39 -0.33
N LEU A 13 11.14 14.36 -0.81
CA LEU A 13 10.85 13.65 -2.05
C LEU A 13 10.20 12.27 -1.81
N CYS A 14 9.99 11.84 -0.56
CA CYS A 14 9.41 10.54 -0.23
C CYS A 14 8.05 10.31 -0.89
N PHE A 15 7.23 11.37 -1.06
CA PHE A 15 5.94 11.30 -1.74
C PHE A 15 6.03 10.79 -3.18
N ALA A 16 7.17 11.00 -3.86
CA ALA A 16 7.36 10.58 -5.24
C ALA A 16 7.32 9.05 -5.40
N LYS A 17 7.67 8.30 -4.34
CA LYS A 17 7.56 6.82 -4.32
C LYS A 17 6.08 6.41 -4.37
N SER A 18 5.27 7.01 -3.50
CA SER A 18 3.84 6.76 -3.42
C SER A 18 3.10 7.23 -4.67
N LEU A 19 3.45 8.40 -5.22
CA LEU A 19 2.93 8.89 -6.50
C LEU A 19 3.25 7.92 -7.65
N ALA A 20 4.48 7.42 -7.72
CA ALA A 20 4.87 6.45 -8.75
C ALA A 20 4.08 5.15 -8.62
N LEU A 21 3.82 4.70 -7.38
CA LEU A 21 3.02 3.52 -7.10
C LEU A 21 1.56 3.72 -7.49
N THR A 22 0.97 4.88 -7.19
CA THR A 22 -0.38 5.27 -7.64
C THR A 22 -0.49 5.17 -9.15
N VAL A 23 0.45 5.79 -9.89
CA VAL A 23 0.45 5.76 -11.36
C VAL A 23 0.60 4.32 -11.88
N ALA A 24 1.45 3.50 -11.25
CA ALA A 24 1.63 2.11 -11.67
C ALA A 24 0.38 1.24 -11.50
N LEU A 25 -0.34 1.41 -10.38
CA LEU A 25 -1.61 0.73 -10.13
C LEU A 25 -2.69 1.18 -11.11
N ASP A 26 -2.82 2.49 -11.26
CA ASP A 26 -3.79 3.13 -12.14
C ASP A 26 -3.59 2.69 -13.60
N LEU A 27 -2.34 2.62 -14.08
CA LEU A 27 -2.01 2.11 -15.41
C LEU A 27 -1.96 0.58 -15.52
N ARG A 28 -2.22 -0.16 -14.43
CA ARG A 28 -2.16 -1.63 -14.36
C ARG A 28 -0.82 -2.23 -14.83
N ILE A 29 0.29 -1.57 -14.51
CA ILE A 29 1.65 -2.04 -14.84
C ILE A 29 1.96 -3.43 -14.24
N PRO A 30 1.60 -3.74 -12.97
CA PRO A 30 1.84 -5.08 -12.40
C PRO A 30 1.18 -6.19 -13.24
N ASP A 31 -0.08 -5.99 -13.63
CA ASP A 31 -0.84 -6.94 -14.46
C ASP A 31 -0.19 -7.09 -15.83
N ALA A 32 0.23 -5.97 -16.45
CA ALA A 32 0.88 -6.01 -17.75
C ALA A 32 2.18 -6.83 -17.75
N ILE A 33 2.99 -6.70 -16.70
CA ILE A 33 4.20 -7.52 -16.53
C ILE A 33 3.82 -8.97 -16.20
N HIS A 34 2.75 -9.20 -15.43
CA HIS A 34 2.27 -10.54 -15.10
C HIS A 34 1.85 -11.33 -16.34
N HIS A 35 1.05 -10.74 -17.24
CA HIS A 35 0.59 -11.38 -18.48
C HIS A 35 1.75 -11.78 -19.42
N HIS A 36 2.90 -11.10 -19.30
CA HIS A 36 4.13 -11.44 -20.01
C HIS A 36 5.01 -12.46 -19.27
N GLY A 37 4.44 -13.28 -18.38
CA GLY A 37 5.19 -14.30 -17.63
C GLY A 37 6.04 -13.73 -16.49
N GLY A 38 5.67 -12.56 -15.97
CA GLY A 38 6.35 -11.90 -14.85
C GLY A 38 7.60 -11.09 -15.22
N GLY A 39 7.85 -10.86 -16.50
CA GLY A 39 8.89 -9.97 -17.00
C GLY A 39 8.52 -9.32 -18.34
N ALA A 40 8.67 -8.01 -18.47
CA ALA A 40 8.32 -7.26 -19.69
C ALA A 40 9.29 -6.12 -19.99
N THR A 41 9.46 -5.79 -21.27
CA THR A 41 10.15 -4.58 -21.74
C THR A 41 9.23 -3.36 -21.63
N LEU A 42 9.78 -2.14 -21.72
CA LEU A 42 8.95 -0.93 -21.72
C LEU A 42 7.96 -0.89 -22.89
N LEU A 43 8.33 -1.43 -24.05
CA LEU A 43 7.45 -1.47 -25.22
C LEU A 43 6.28 -2.43 -25.02
N GLN A 44 6.53 -3.60 -24.42
CA GLN A 44 5.48 -4.54 -24.05
C GLN A 44 4.52 -3.93 -23.01
N ILE A 45 5.06 -3.25 -21.99
CA ILE A 45 4.23 -2.54 -21.00
C ILE A 45 3.37 -1.47 -21.68
N ILE A 46 3.93 -0.67 -22.60
CA ILE A 46 3.16 0.33 -23.34
C ILE A 46 2.03 -0.30 -24.15
N ALA A 47 2.33 -1.39 -24.87
CA ALA A 47 1.35 -2.07 -25.72
C ALA A 47 0.19 -2.62 -24.89
N GLU A 48 0.48 -3.27 -23.76
CA GLU A 48 -0.52 -3.89 -22.90
C GLU A 48 -1.36 -2.86 -22.12
N THR A 49 -0.73 -1.77 -21.66
CA THR A 49 -1.41 -0.71 -20.91
C THR A 49 -2.16 0.28 -21.81
N GLY A 50 -2.03 0.15 -23.14
CA GLY A 50 -2.65 1.05 -24.12
C GLY A 50 -2.06 2.47 -24.09
N LEU A 51 -0.84 2.65 -23.58
CA LEU A 51 -0.18 3.96 -23.55
C LEU A 51 0.28 4.38 -24.95
N HIS A 52 0.27 5.68 -25.21
CA HIS A 52 0.82 6.19 -26.47
C HIS A 52 2.37 6.08 -26.48
N PRO A 53 3.01 5.66 -27.60
CA PRO A 53 4.47 5.49 -27.69
C PRO A 53 5.30 6.72 -27.31
N SER A 54 4.76 7.94 -27.49
CA SER A 54 5.42 9.19 -27.07
C SER A 54 5.69 9.28 -25.55
N LYS A 55 5.00 8.48 -24.73
CA LYS A 55 5.19 8.41 -23.28
C LYS A 55 6.31 7.47 -22.85
N LEU A 56 6.97 6.76 -23.78
CA LEU A 56 8.02 5.78 -23.49
C LEU A 56 9.14 6.29 -22.58
N ARG A 57 9.64 7.51 -22.85
CA ARG A 57 10.67 8.12 -21.99
C ARG A 57 10.16 8.43 -20.58
N ALA A 58 8.90 8.85 -20.46
CA ALA A 58 8.29 9.15 -19.17
C ALA A 58 8.04 7.86 -18.37
N LEU A 59 7.52 6.82 -19.03
CA LEU A 59 7.35 5.49 -18.44
C LEU A 59 8.69 4.92 -17.96
N GLY A 60 9.78 5.06 -18.73
CA GLY A 60 11.11 4.64 -18.30
C GLY A 60 11.60 5.34 -17.02
N ARG A 61 11.26 6.62 -16.82
CA ARG A 61 11.56 7.36 -15.58
C ARG A 61 10.72 6.85 -14.41
N LEU A 62 9.43 6.61 -14.63
CA LEU A 62 8.53 6.01 -13.64
C LEU A 62 9.04 4.64 -13.18
N MET A 63 9.34 3.76 -14.14
CA MET A 63 9.86 2.41 -13.87
C MET A 63 11.22 2.43 -13.17
N ARG A 64 12.07 3.43 -13.43
CA ARG A 64 13.33 3.61 -12.69
C ARG A 64 13.10 3.89 -11.22
N VAL A 65 12.16 4.77 -10.88
CA VAL A 65 11.78 5.03 -9.48
C VAL A 65 11.31 3.74 -8.84
N LEU A 66 10.34 3.06 -9.46
CA LEU A 66 9.75 1.83 -8.94
C LEU A 66 10.75 0.67 -8.83
N THR A 67 11.81 0.66 -9.64
CA THR A 67 12.89 -0.33 -9.55
C THR A 67 13.85 -0.01 -8.42
N VAL A 68 14.31 1.24 -8.31
CA VAL A 68 15.25 1.67 -7.26
C VAL A 68 14.60 1.58 -5.87
N THR A 69 13.28 1.77 -5.78
CA THR A 69 12.52 1.57 -4.53
C THR A 69 12.21 0.11 -4.22
N GLY A 70 12.53 -0.82 -5.12
CA GLY A 70 12.35 -2.27 -4.93
C GLY A 70 10.94 -2.81 -5.25
N THR A 71 10.05 -1.98 -5.78
CA THR A 71 8.71 -2.41 -6.21
C THR A 71 8.82 -3.35 -7.42
N PHE A 72 9.69 -3.06 -8.38
CA PHE A 72 10.07 -3.96 -9.47
C PHE A 72 11.58 -4.21 -9.45
N SER A 73 12.05 -5.15 -10.25
CA SER A 73 13.47 -5.39 -10.48
C SER A 73 13.79 -5.25 -11.95
N VAL A 74 15.05 -4.96 -12.28
CA VAL A 74 15.52 -4.84 -13.65
C VAL A 74 16.55 -5.92 -13.95
N GLN A 75 16.35 -6.63 -15.05
CA GLN A 75 17.31 -7.56 -15.61
C GLN A 75 17.98 -6.86 -16.81
N GLN A 76 19.28 -6.61 -16.68
CA GLN A 76 20.07 -6.09 -17.78
C GLN A 76 20.30 -7.20 -18.83
N PRO A 77 20.45 -6.81 -20.11
CA PRO A 77 20.89 -7.75 -21.14
C PRO A 77 22.22 -8.40 -20.76
N PRO A 78 22.46 -9.66 -21.18
CA PRO A 78 23.70 -10.37 -20.85
C PRO A 78 24.93 -9.60 -21.33
N ALA A 79 25.90 -9.42 -20.44
CA ALA A 79 27.12 -8.70 -20.76
C ALA A 79 27.89 -9.42 -21.88
N GLY A 80 28.01 -8.78 -23.04
CA GLY A 80 28.73 -9.31 -24.20
C GLY A 80 27.87 -9.82 -25.36
N SER A 81 26.54 -9.62 -25.33
CA SER A 81 25.74 -9.76 -26.55
C SER A 81 25.95 -8.52 -27.44
N ASP A 82 26.60 -8.70 -28.59
CA ASP A 82 26.62 -7.72 -29.71
C ASP A 82 25.23 -7.58 -30.39
N ASP A 83 24.19 -8.12 -29.75
CA ASP A 83 22.81 -8.09 -30.23
C ASP A 83 22.20 -6.74 -29.85
N ASP A 84 22.03 -5.87 -30.84
CA ASP A 84 21.41 -4.54 -30.70
C ASP A 84 19.94 -4.62 -30.21
N GLU A 85 19.36 -5.83 -30.20
CA GLU A 85 18.02 -6.17 -29.70
C GLU A 85 17.99 -6.63 -28.22
N ALA A 86 19.12 -6.68 -27.52
CA ALA A 86 19.14 -7.07 -26.12
C ALA A 86 18.51 -5.97 -25.22
N VAL A 87 17.19 -6.01 -25.05
CA VAL A 87 16.41 -4.98 -24.34
C VAL A 87 16.36 -5.24 -22.83
N VAL A 88 16.42 -4.16 -22.06
CA VAL A 88 16.18 -4.18 -20.61
C VAL A 88 14.80 -4.74 -20.27
N VAL A 89 14.74 -5.74 -19.39
CA VAL A 89 13.50 -6.39 -18.95
C VAL A 89 13.20 -6.02 -17.49
N TYR A 90 11.99 -5.55 -17.23
CA TYR A 90 11.47 -5.27 -15.89
C TYR A 90 10.71 -6.48 -15.37
N ARG A 91 10.94 -6.88 -14.12
CA ARG A 91 10.37 -8.09 -13.53
C ARG A 91 9.61 -7.79 -12.24
N LEU A 92 8.57 -8.59 -11.99
CA LEU A 92 7.88 -8.60 -10.71
C LEU A 92 8.84 -9.04 -9.59
N THR A 93 8.83 -8.29 -8.49
CA THR A 93 9.46 -8.68 -7.23
C THR A 93 8.44 -9.41 -6.35
N ALA A 94 8.84 -9.86 -5.16
CA ALA A 94 7.87 -10.33 -4.18
C ALA A 94 6.83 -9.25 -3.83
N ALA A 95 7.23 -7.98 -3.76
CA ALA A 95 6.33 -6.87 -3.43
C ALA A 95 5.31 -6.59 -4.54
N SER A 96 5.74 -6.44 -5.80
CA SER A 96 4.81 -6.15 -6.90
C SER A 96 3.87 -7.30 -7.27
N ARG A 97 4.17 -8.54 -6.88
CA ARG A 97 3.22 -9.66 -7.04
C ARG A 97 1.94 -9.47 -6.25
N PHE A 98 1.99 -8.81 -5.08
CA PHE A 98 0.79 -8.46 -4.30
C PHE A 98 -0.07 -7.38 -4.96
N LEU A 99 0.42 -6.73 -6.03
CA LEU A 99 -0.32 -5.69 -6.75
C LEU A 99 -1.03 -6.22 -8.01
N VAL A 100 -0.82 -7.50 -8.35
CA VAL A 100 -1.48 -8.15 -9.48
C VAL A 100 -2.94 -8.40 -9.10
N SER A 101 -3.88 -8.00 -9.95
CA SER A 101 -5.32 -8.03 -9.69
C SER A 101 -6.08 -9.02 -10.59
N ASP A 102 -5.37 -9.92 -11.27
CA ASP A 102 -5.94 -10.90 -12.21
C ASP A 102 -6.87 -11.92 -11.53
N GLU A 103 -7.89 -12.39 -12.27
CA GLU A 103 -9.12 -13.06 -11.80
C GLU A 103 -8.86 -14.36 -10.99
N VAL A 104 -7.69 -14.97 -11.14
CA VAL A 104 -7.33 -16.24 -10.48
C VAL A 104 -6.76 -16.05 -9.06
N SER A 105 -6.37 -14.82 -8.65
CA SER A 105 -5.63 -14.57 -7.38
C SER A 105 -6.15 -13.40 -6.53
N THR A 106 -7.45 -13.06 -6.64
CA THR A 106 -8.06 -11.95 -5.89
C THR A 106 -8.01 -12.11 -4.37
N ALA A 107 -7.92 -13.33 -3.84
CA ALA A 107 -7.86 -13.57 -2.39
C ALA A 107 -6.53 -13.15 -1.73
N THR A 108 -5.47 -12.90 -2.52
CA THR A 108 -4.12 -12.57 -2.00
C THR A 108 -3.60 -11.21 -2.45
N THR A 109 -4.37 -10.47 -3.25
CA THR A 109 -3.95 -9.16 -3.74
C THR A 109 -4.10 -8.09 -2.66
N LEU A 110 -3.07 -7.26 -2.49
CA LEU A 110 -3.09 -6.06 -1.64
C LEU A 110 -3.40 -4.81 -2.47
N ALA A 111 -3.66 -4.93 -3.78
CA ALA A 111 -3.93 -3.78 -4.64
C ALA A 111 -5.08 -2.87 -4.16
N PRO A 112 -6.24 -3.39 -3.67
CA PRO A 112 -7.30 -2.55 -3.13
C PRO A 112 -6.85 -1.78 -1.89
N PHE A 113 -6.16 -2.45 -0.95
CA PHE A 113 -5.63 -1.82 0.26
C PHE A 113 -4.58 -0.76 -0.05
N VAL A 114 -3.63 -1.04 -0.95
CA VAL A 114 -2.61 -0.06 -1.36
C VAL A 114 -3.27 1.12 -2.09
N SER A 115 -4.30 0.88 -2.91
CA SER A 115 -5.05 1.95 -3.57
C SER A 115 -5.79 2.83 -2.55
N LEU A 116 -6.38 2.22 -1.51
CA LEU A 116 -7.01 2.92 -0.39
C LEU A 116 -5.98 3.72 0.42
N ALA A 117 -4.84 3.14 0.79
CA ALA A 117 -3.79 3.84 1.53
C ALA A 117 -3.20 5.01 0.72
N LEU A 118 -3.14 4.89 -0.60
CA LEU A 118 -2.69 5.94 -1.50
C LEU A 118 -3.78 6.98 -1.80
N GLN A 119 -5.00 6.86 -1.25
CA GLN A 119 -6.10 7.75 -1.59
C GLN A 119 -5.84 9.25 -1.39
N PRO A 120 -5.21 9.72 -0.31
CA PRO A 120 -4.88 11.14 -0.17
C PRO A 120 -3.98 11.65 -1.30
N ILE A 121 -3.11 10.78 -1.80
CA ILE A 121 -2.24 11.07 -2.94
C ILE A 121 -3.03 10.95 -4.23
N ALA A 122 -3.81 9.89 -4.41
CA ALA A 122 -4.60 9.62 -5.61
C ALA A 122 -5.67 10.69 -5.86
N ALA A 123 -6.29 11.23 -4.81
CA ALA A 123 -7.22 12.35 -4.88
C ALA A 123 -6.53 13.71 -4.97
N SER A 124 -5.20 13.77 -4.82
CA SER A 124 -4.47 15.02 -4.99
C SER A 124 -4.54 15.46 -6.45
N PRO A 125 -4.72 16.77 -6.72
CA PRO A 125 -4.69 17.31 -8.08
C PRO A 125 -3.45 16.83 -8.86
N HIS A 126 -2.29 16.77 -8.21
CA HIS A 126 -1.03 16.36 -8.85
C HIS A 126 -1.06 14.90 -9.34
N ALA A 127 -1.62 13.98 -8.56
CA ALA A 127 -1.74 12.58 -8.98
C ALA A 127 -2.81 12.40 -10.05
N LEU A 128 -4.00 13.00 -9.88
CA LEU A 128 -5.05 12.96 -10.89
C LEU A 128 -4.57 13.53 -12.23
N GLY A 129 -3.88 14.67 -12.18
CA GLY A 129 -3.33 15.33 -13.34
C GLY A 129 -2.28 14.49 -14.08
N ILE A 130 -1.38 13.81 -13.36
CA ILE A 130 -0.38 12.95 -13.99
C ILE A 130 -0.99 11.64 -14.54
N CYS A 131 -1.94 11.03 -13.81
CA CYS A 131 -2.66 9.84 -14.24
C CYS A 131 -3.48 10.10 -15.52
N ALA A 132 -4.24 11.19 -15.54
CA ALA A 132 -4.98 11.64 -16.73
C ALA A 132 -4.02 11.93 -17.90
N TRP A 133 -2.90 12.62 -17.63
CA TRP A 133 -1.91 12.95 -18.66
C TRP A 133 -1.23 11.71 -19.27
N PHE A 134 -1.03 10.62 -18.51
CA PHE A 134 -0.48 9.39 -19.06
C PHE A 134 -1.42 8.73 -20.08
N ARG A 135 -2.74 8.81 -19.85
CA ARG A 135 -3.76 8.21 -20.73
C ARG A 135 -4.18 9.09 -21.92
N GLN A 136 -3.74 10.34 -21.94
CA GLN A 136 -4.11 11.28 -22.99
C GLN A 136 -3.25 11.10 -24.27
N GLU A 137 -3.90 10.97 -25.42
CA GLU A 137 -3.31 11.10 -26.76
C GLU A 137 -3.14 12.61 -27.12
N GLN A 138 -2.08 12.98 -27.82
CA GLN A 138 -1.46 14.33 -27.80
C GLN A 138 -2.35 15.59 -28.06
N HIS A 139 -1.80 16.75 -27.63
CA HIS A 139 -2.27 18.15 -27.64
C HIS A 139 -3.24 18.57 -26.49
N GLU A 140 -2.79 19.53 -25.67
CA GLU A 140 -3.39 20.10 -24.43
C GLU A 140 -3.20 19.32 -23.11
N PRO A 141 -3.54 19.92 -21.96
CA PRO A 141 -2.69 20.69 -21.05
C PRO A 141 -1.61 19.86 -20.32
N SER A 142 -0.68 20.52 -19.63
CA SER A 142 0.28 19.84 -18.74
C SER A 142 -0.46 19.02 -17.65
N PRO A 143 0.20 18.05 -16.98
CA PRO A 143 -0.35 17.39 -15.80
C PRO A 143 -0.95 18.39 -14.80
N TYR A 144 -0.28 19.54 -14.61
CA TYR A 144 -0.76 20.64 -13.79
C TYR A 144 -2.07 21.25 -14.33
N GLY A 145 -2.18 21.51 -15.63
CA GLY A 145 -3.41 22.07 -16.21
C GLY A 145 -4.62 21.12 -16.17
N LEU A 146 -4.40 19.80 -16.08
CA LEU A 146 -5.42 18.77 -15.87
C LEU A 146 -5.81 18.65 -14.39
N ALA A 147 -4.82 18.69 -13.50
CA ALA A 147 -4.96 18.58 -12.05
C ALA A 147 -6.03 19.52 -11.44
N PHE A 148 -6.06 20.78 -11.89
CA PHE A 148 -6.81 21.83 -11.19
C PHE A 148 -8.18 22.18 -11.82
N ARG A 149 -8.67 21.42 -12.79
CA ARG A 149 -9.96 21.71 -13.46
C ARG A 149 -11.14 20.81 -13.06
N GLN A 150 -10.91 19.67 -12.39
CA GLN A 150 -11.94 18.64 -12.20
C GLN A 150 -11.72 17.85 -10.90
N THR A 151 -12.46 18.12 -9.83
CA THR A 151 -12.48 17.22 -8.65
C THR A 151 -13.82 17.25 -7.90
N PRO A 152 -14.59 16.15 -7.92
CA PRO A 152 -15.45 15.70 -6.82
C PRO A 152 -14.70 14.71 -5.90
N THR A 153 -15.23 14.52 -4.68
CA THR A 153 -14.53 13.88 -3.55
C THR A 153 -14.75 12.37 -3.42
N LEU A 154 -13.85 11.78 -2.63
CA LEU A 154 -13.50 10.37 -2.50
C LEU A 154 -14.39 9.57 -1.52
N TRP A 155 -15.38 10.21 -0.91
CA TRP A 155 -16.06 9.73 0.30
C TRP A 155 -17.24 8.79 0.06
N GLU A 156 -17.42 8.26 -1.15
CA GLU A 156 -18.62 7.50 -1.48
C GLU A 156 -18.53 5.99 -1.20
N HIS A 157 -17.36 5.39 -0.92
CA HIS A 157 -17.19 3.92 -1.01
C HIS A 157 -16.34 3.21 0.08
N ALA A 158 -16.48 3.51 1.38
CA ALA A 158 -15.83 2.67 2.41
C ALA A 158 -16.81 2.29 3.54
N ASP A 159 -17.22 1.01 3.55
CA ASP A 159 -18.04 0.35 4.58
C ASP A 159 -17.33 -0.91 5.09
N ASP A 160 -16.08 -0.78 5.53
CA ASP A 160 -15.45 -1.79 6.39
C ASP A 160 -14.97 -1.10 7.67
N LYS A 161 -15.37 -1.62 8.82
CA LYS A 161 -15.13 -1.00 10.14
C LYS A 161 -14.38 -1.99 11.01
N THR A 162 -13.18 -1.62 11.44
CA THR A 162 -12.38 -2.40 12.40
C THR A 162 -12.31 -1.67 13.75
N LEU A 163 -11.55 -2.19 14.73
CA LEU A 163 -11.51 -1.57 16.07
C LEU A 163 -10.65 -0.30 16.10
N HIS A 164 -9.79 -0.06 15.11
CA HIS A 164 -9.05 1.20 14.99
C HIS A 164 -9.93 2.42 14.67
N ASP A 165 -11.19 2.23 14.26
CA ASP A 165 -12.13 3.32 13.95
C ASP A 165 -12.84 3.89 15.20
N TRP A 166 -12.63 3.25 16.36
CA TRP A 166 -13.35 3.54 17.59
C TRP A 166 -12.39 4.01 18.68
N GLY A 167 -12.87 4.91 19.54
CA GLY A 167 -12.18 5.25 20.78
C GLY A 167 -12.20 4.10 21.79
N ASP A 168 -11.35 4.19 22.82
CA ASP A 168 -11.11 3.11 23.78
C ASP A 168 -12.40 2.64 24.49
N ASP A 169 -13.23 3.58 24.95
CA ASP A 169 -14.50 3.27 25.63
C ASP A 169 -15.45 2.45 24.74
N GLU A 170 -15.42 2.72 23.44
CA GLU A 170 -16.26 2.08 22.44
C GLU A 170 -15.71 0.68 22.14
N CYS A 171 -14.38 0.55 21.99
CA CYS A 171 -13.71 -0.74 21.89
C CYS A 171 -14.04 -1.63 23.10
N VAL A 172 -14.00 -1.10 24.32
CA VAL A 172 -14.35 -1.85 25.55
C VAL A 172 -15.79 -2.34 25.50
N LYS A 173 -16.75 -1.52 25.06
CA LYS A 173 -18.17 -1.92 24.92
C LYS A 173 -18.33 -3.02 23.86
N ILE A 174 -17.72 -2.86 22.70
CA ILE A 174 -17.76 -3.84 21.61
C ILE A 174 -17.19 -5.18 22.10
N LEU A 175 -16.01 -5.15 22.74
CA LEU A 175 -15.34 -6.35 23.24
C LEU A 175 -16.11 -7.03 24.38
N LYS A 176 -16.79 -6.28 25.25
CA LYS A 176 -17.72 -6.87 26.26
C LYS A 176 -18.85 -7.65 25.60
N ASN A 177 -19.41 -7.13 24.51
CA ASN A 177 -20.45 -7.84 23.75
C ASN A 177 -19.87 -9.09 23.06
N CYS A 178 -18.70 -8.99 22.43
CA CYS A 178 -18.01 -10.14 21.85
C CYS A 178 -17.75 -11.22 22.90
N LYS A 179 -17.32 -10.84 24.11
CA LYS A 179 -17.07 -11.77 25.22
C LYS A 179 -18.32 -12.57 25.60
N GLN A 180 -19.48 -11.92 25.63
CA GLN A 180 -20.76 -12.59 25.93
C GLN A 180 -21.22 -13.53 24.82
N ALA A 181 -20.79 -13.29 23.58
CA ALA A 181 -21.18 -14.08 22.42
C ALA A 181 -20.29 -15.32 22.19
N ILE A 182 -19.11 -15.39 22.81
CA ILE A 182 -18.18 -16.51 22.64
C ILE A 182 -18.29 -17.53 23.79
N PRO A 183 -18.01 -18.82 23.52
CA PRO A 183 -17.98 -19.83 24.58
C PRO A 183 -16.77 -19.62 25.52
N PRO A 184 -16.72 -20.35 26.65
CA PRO A 184 -15.54 -20.39 27.51
C PRO A 184 -14.26 -20.84 26.77
N ARG A 185 -13.09 -20.49 27.32
CA ARG A 185 -11.78 -20.74 26.69
C ARG A 185 -11.51 -22.22 26.43
N ASP A 186 -11.89 -23.10 27.35
CA ASP A 186 -11.75 -24.56 27.25
C ASP A 186 -12.62 -25.17 26.15
N ALA A 187 -13.70 -24.50 25.76
CA ALA A 187 -14.52 -24.82 24.60
C ALA A 187 -14.03 -24.12 23.31
N GLY A 188 -12.86 -23.47 23.34
CA GLY A 188 -12.22 -22.83 22.18
C GLY A 188 -12.65 -21.39 21.92
N GLY A 189 -13.34 -20.73 22.85
CA GLY A 189 -13.78 -19.35 22.68
C GLY A 189 -12.62 -18.34 22.65
N LYS A 190 -12.60 -17.50 21.62
CA LYS A 190 -11.67 -16.39 21.45
C LYS A 190 -12.26 -15.31 20.54
N VAL A 191 -11.83 -14.07 20.74
CA VAL A 191 -12.01 -12.99 19.77
C VAL A 191 -10.74 -12.85 18.96
N ILE A 192 -10.87 -12.64 17.65
CA ILE A 192 -9.76 -12.38 16.73
C ILE A 192 -9.91 -10.94 16.27
N ILE A 193 -8.93 -10.10 16.59
CA ILE A 193 -8.84 -8.72 16.13
C ILE A 193 -7.72 -8.67 15.09
N LEU A 194 -7.94 -7.95 13.99
CA LEU A 194 -6.96 -7.74 12.94
C LEU A 194 -6.69 -6.24 12.80
N ASP A 195 -5.76 -5.72 13.60
CA ASP A 195 -5.37 -4.30 13.63
C ASP A 195 -3.84 -4.16 13.64
N VAL A 196 -3.32 -2.95 13.45
CA VAL A 196 -1.89 -2.67 13.63
C VAL A 196 -1.61 -2.54 15.14
N VAL A 197 -0.48 -3.10 15.58
CA VAL A 197 0.02 -2.88 16.95
C VAL A 197 1.32 -2.09 16.85
N VAL A 198 1.27 -0.82 17.20
CA VAL A 198 2.39 0.12 17.04
C VAL A 198 3.58 -0.36 17.88
N GLY A 199 4.74 -0.48 17.24
CA GLY A 199 5.97 -0.88 17.91
C GLY A 199 6.09 -2.37 18.22
N TYR A 200 5.11 -3.20 17.85
CA TYR A 200 5.18 -4.65 18.05
C TYR A 200 6.16 -5.31 17.07
N LYS A 201 7.11 -6.11 17.60
CA LYS A 201 8.14 -6.87 16.86
C LYS A 201 8.79 -6.06 15.73
N GLN A 202 9.55 -5.05 16.12
CA GLN A 202 10.36 -4.19 15.24
C GLN A 202 11.43 -5.00 14.51
N SER A 203 11.10 -5.54 13.33
CA SER A 203 12.02 -6.36 12.54
C SER A 203 12.99 -5.51 11.72
N ASN A 204 12.61 -4.28 11.34
CA ASN A 204 13.46 -3.30 10.67
C ASN A 204 12.89 -1.86 10.73
N ILE A 205 13.71 -0.84 10.41
CA ILE A 205 13.34 0.59 10.45
C ILE A 205 12.16 0.92 9.51
N LYS A 206 12.09 0.34 8.31
CA LYS A 206 10.99 0.62 7.36
C LYS A 206 9.64 0.16 7.91
N HIS A 207 9.64 -0.96 8.62
CA HIS A 207 8.45 -1.50 9.26
C HIS A 207 7.98 -0.58 10.40
N GLN A 208 8.89 -0.10 11.23
CA GLN A 208 8.59 0.90 12.26
C GLN A 208 8.04 2.20 11.66
N GLU A 209 8.68 2.72 10.62
CA GLU A 209 8.21 3.90 9.87
C GLU A 209 6.80 3.69 9.32
N THR A 210 6.51 2.50 8.78
CA THR A 210 5.18 2.19 8.22
C THR A 210 4.10 2.20 9.30
N GLN A 211 4.36 1.61 10.47
CA GLN A 211 3.39 1.58 11.57
C GLN A 211 3.05 3.00 12.06
N VAL A 212 4.06 3.85 12.29
CA VAL A 212 3.82 5.23 12.78
C VAL A 212 3.21 6.14 11.71
N MET A 213 3.54 5.92 10.43
CA MET A 213 2.87 6.64 9.33
C MET A 213 1.41 6.20 9.17
N PHE A 214 1.11 4.92 9.41
CA PHE A 214 -0.27 4.42 9.36
C PHE A 214 -1.11 4.97 10.51
N ASP A 215 -0.56 5.05 11.73
CA ASP A 215 -1.22 5.72 12.86
C ASP A 215 -1.53 7.20 12.55
N LEU A 216 -0.54 7.94 12.01
CA LEU A 216 -0.75 9.31 11.55
C LEU A 216 -1.84 9.42 10.47
N TYR A 217 -1.96 8.41 9.59
CA TYR A 217 -3.01 8.34 8.59
C TYR A 217 -4.38 8.10 9.22
N MET A 218 -4.49 7.23 10.22
CA MET A 218 -5.75 6.93 10.91
C MET A 218 -6.38 8.16 11.60
N MET A 219 -5.57 9.16 11.97
CA MET A 219 -6.09 10.45 12.45
C MET A 219 -7.06 11.12 11.46
N ALA A 220 -6.92 10.89 10.15
CA ALA A 220 -7.80 11.49 9.14
C ALA A 220 -9.25 10.98 9.21
N VAL A 221 -9.47 9.80 9.82
CA VAL A 221 -10.79 9.22 10.06
C VAL A 221 -11.19 9.23 11.54
N ASN A 222 -10.46 10.00 12.38
CA ASN A 222 -10.53 9.95 13.85
C ASN A 222 -10.25 8.56 14.44
N GLY A 223 -9.55 7.70 13.69
CA GLY A 223 -9.09 6.41 14.15
C GLY A 223 -7.77 6.50 14.89
N VAL A 224 -7.39 5.40 15.54
CA VAL A 224 -6.18 5.28 16.36
C VAL A 224 -5.57 3.90 16.19
N GLU A 225 -4.27 3.84 15.86
CA GLU A 225 -3.50 2.61 15.98
C GLU A 225 -2.86 2.55 17.36
N ARG A 226 -3.06 1.43 18.05
CA ARG A 226 -2.70 1.30 19.47
C ARG A 226 -1.43 0.51 19.65
N ASP A 227 -0.67 0.85 20.69
CA ASP A 227 0.42 0.00 21.15
C ASP A 227 -0.08 -1.20 21.98
N GLU A 228 0.83 -2.11 22.33
CA GLU A 228 0.47 -3.31 23.11
C GLU A 228 -0.03 -2.97 24.53
N GLN A 229 0.42 -1.86 25.13
CA GLN A 229 0.00 -1.45 26.47
C GLN A 229 -1.43 -0.91 26.47
N GLU A 230 -1.78 -0.10 25.47
CA GLU A 230 -3.12 0.41 25.23
C GLU A 230 -4.11 -0.72 24.96
N TRP A 231 -3.76 -1.65 24.06
CA TRP A 231 -4.56 -2.86 23.81
C TRP A 231 -4.76 -3.69 25.08
N LYS A 232 -3.68 -3.93 25.85
CA LYS A 232 -3.75 -4.67 27.12
C LYS A 232 -4.72 -4.04 28.10
N LYS A 233 -4.74 -2.71 28.20
CA LYS A 233 -5.67 -1.97 29.06
C LYS A 233 -7.12 -2.20 28.62
N ILE A 234 -7.40 -2.06 27.32
CA ILE A 234 -8.74 -2.29 26.74
C ILE A 234 -9.21 -3.71 27.01
N PHE A 235 -8.36 -4.72 26.80
CA PHE A 235 -8.74 -6.12 27.05
C PHE A 235 -9.05 -6.39 28.52
N ALA A 236 -8.24 -5.83 29.43
CA ALA A 236 -8.46 -5.95 30.86
C ALA A 236 -9.79 -5.30 31.29
N GLU A 237 -10.10 -4.10 30.78
CA GLU A 237 -11.35 -3.39 31.07
C GLU A 237 -12.59 -4.05 30.44
N ALA A 238 -12.42 -4.72 29.30
CA ALA A 238 -13.44 -5.57 28.70
C ALA A 238 -13.59 -6.93 29.43
N GLY A 239 -12.71 -7.22 30.40
CA GLY A 239 -12.75 -8.38 31.27
C GLY A 239 -12.10 -9.63 30.71
N PHE A 240 -11.36 -9.55 29.61
CA PHE A 240 -10.59 -10.68 29.08
C PHE A 240 -9.39 -10.99 29.99
N LYS A 241 -8.97 -12.25 30.02
CA LYS A 241 -7.96 -12.74 30.97
C LYS A 241 -6.57 -12.88 30.37
N ASP A 242 -6.51 -13.06 29.06
CA ASP A 242 -5.28 -13.40 28.35
C ASP A 242 -5.41 -12.97 26.89
N TYR A 243 -4.28 -12.72 26.24
CA TYR A 243 -4.23 -12.43 24.81
C TYR A 243 -2.92 -12.92 24.20
N LYS A 244 -2.94 -13.13 22.89
CA LYS A 244 -1.77 -13.50 22.11
C LYS A 244 -1.71 -12.66 20.85
N ILE A 245 -0.56 -12.03 20.64
CA ILE A 245 -0.29 -11.21 19.47
C ILE A 245 0.51 -12.05 18.44
N LEU A 246 0.05 -12.08 17.20
CA LEU A 246 0.61 -12.86 16.10
C LEU A 246 0.78 -11.98 14.85
N PRO A 247 1.99 -11.88 14.25
CA PRO A 247 2.17 -11.17 12.98
C PRO A 247 1.54 -11.99 11.84
N VAL A 248 0.80 -11.34 10.94
CA VAL A 248 0.09 -12.05 9.85
C VAL A 248 0.40 -11.47 8.46
N ILE A 249 0.38 -10.15 8.29
CA ILE A 249 0.62 -9.51 6.99
C ILE A 249 1.82 -8.58 7.08
N GLY A 250 2.97 -9.03 6.57
CA GLY A 250 4.17 -8.20 6.40
C GLY A 250 4.66 -7.50 7.68
N ASP A 251 4.39 -8.09 8.85
CA ASP A 251 4.55 -7.51 10.19
C ASP A 251 3.67 -6.27 10.50
N VAL A 252 2.95 -5.69 9.53
CA VAL A 252 2.14 -4.47 9.70
C VAL A 252 0.81 -4.79 10.37
N SER A 253 0.08 -5.80 9.90
CA SER A 253 -1.18 -6.24 10.50
C SER A 253 -0.97 -7.42 11.44
N VAL A 254 -1.65 -7.36 12.58
CA VAL A 254 -1.42 -8.26 13.69
C VAL A 254 -2.75 -8.88 14.10
N ILE A 255 -2.76 -10.21 14.21
CA ILE A 255 -3.87 -10.90 14.87
C ILE A 255 -3.65 -10.82 16.37
N ILE A 256 -4.65 -10.27 17.05
CA ILE A 256 -4.75 -10.37 18.50
C ILE A 256 -5.83 -11.40 18.82
N GLU A 257 -5.41 -12.56 19.33
CA GLU A 257 -6.32 -13.54 19.91
C GLU A 257 -6.58 -13.15 21.36
N VAL A 258 -7.84 -12.86 21.71
CA VAL A 258 -8.22 -12.43 23.07
C VAL A 258 -9.12 -13.49 23.71
N TYR A 259 -8.80 -13.91 24.94
CA TYR A 259 -9.40 -15.07 25.61
C TYR A 259 -10.25 -14.69 26.83
N PRO A 260 -11.50 -15.22 26.96
CA PRO A 260 -12.47 -14.80 27.97
C PRO A 260 -12.11 -15.14 29.43
#